data_AF-A0A8T3S8H7-F1
#
_entry.id   AF-A0A8T3S8H7-F1
#
_cell.length_a   1.000
_cell.length_b   1.000
_cell.length_c   1.000
_cell.angle_alpha   90.00
_cell.angle_beta   90.00
_cell.angle_gamma   90.00
#
_symmetry.space_group_name_H-M   'P 1'
#
loop_
_entity.id
_entity.type
_entity.pdbx_description
1 polymer ?
#
loop_
_entity_poly.entity_id
_entity_poly.type
_entity_poly.pdbx_seq_one_letter_code
_entity_poly.pdbx_strand_id
1 'polypeptide(L)'
;MTAAAQGAIPFIVAAMVAATALSFVLSPFAIRLAQRFGAIDLPDASRRVHRQEVPRGGGVAVVASFVGVGIGALVINDMVGAVPAVRSLPVEQLAALFGGAALAAALGFLDDRYQLRARWQLLIQLSVAGVAVAAGVNIGFIDNPFQFLGGPFDFGIIEFGAEVAIMVTVLWIVGMINSINFIDGLDGLSTGISLIAAVTLAIAALRLDLP
;
A
#
# COMPACT_ATOMS: atom_id res chain seq x y z
N MET A 1 11.74 -2.09 -22.52
CA MET A 1 12.13 -2.81 -21.29
C MET A 1 13.62 -3.02 -21.38
N THR A 2 14.39 -2.32 -20.56
CA THR A 2 15.86 -2.36 -20.56
C THR A 2 16.39 -3.71 -20.07
N ALA A 3 17.64 -4.04 -20.39
CA ALA A 3 18.29 -5.27 -19.89
C ALA A 3 18.35 -5.32 -18.35
N ALA A 4 18.49 -4.15 -17.70
CA ALA A 4 18.41 -4.02 -16.25
C ALA A 4 17.03 -4.37 -15.70
N ALA A 5 15.95 -3.92 -16.36
CA ALA A 5 14.58 -4.29 -15.98
C ALA A 5 14.32 -5.80 -16.16
N GLN A 6 14.90 -6.44 -17.17
CA GLN A 6 14.80 -7.90 -17.34
C GLN A 6 15.51 -8.68 -16.22
N GLY A 7 16.68 -8.21 -15.78
CA GLY A 7 17.42 -8.81 -14.66
C GLY A 7 16.72 -8.68 -13.30
N ALA A 8 15.89 -7.65 -13.11
CA ALA A 8 15.16 -7.41 -11.87
C ALA A 8 13.94 -8.33 -11.69
N ILE A 9 13.34 -8.84 -12.78
CA ILE A 9 12.09 -9.62 -12.72
C ILE A 9 12.20 -10.86 -11.82
N PRO A 10 13.22 -11.74 -11.97
CA PRO A 10 13.33 -12.92 -11.11
C PRO A 10 13.41 -12.57 -9.63
N PHE A 11 14.11 -11.48 -9.29
CA PHE A 11 14.26 -11.00 -7.93
C PHE A 11 12.93 -10.50 -7.35
N ILE A 12 12.19 -9.70 -8.12
CA ILE A 12 10.86 -9.19 -7.72
C ILE A 12 9.88 -10.34 -7.55
N VAL A 13 9.84 -11.29 -8.50
CA VAL A 13 8.97 -12.48 -8.41
C VAL A 13 9.31 -13.31 -7.19
N ALA A 14 10.60 -13.53 -6.90
CA ALA A 14 11.02 -14.25 -5.70
C ALA A 14 10.57 -13.55 -4.42
N ALA A 15 10.69 -12.22 -4.34
CA ALA A 15 10.20 -11.43 -3.21
C ALA A 15 8.66 -11.53 -3.05
N MET A 16 7.90 -11.47 -4.15
CA MET A 16 6.44 -11.64 -4.12
C MET A 16 6.02 -13.03 -3.63
N VAL A 17 6.68 -14.09 -4.11
CA VAL A 17 6.43 -15.46 -3.68
C VAL A 17 6.79 -15.64 -2.20
N ALA A 18 7.92 -15.10 -1.77
CA ALA A 18 8.35 -15.14 -0.36
C ALA A 18 7.36 -14.40 0.55
N ALA A 19 6.90 -13.21 0.16
CA ALA A 19 5.89 -12.45 0.91
C ALA A 19 4.56 -13.19 1.01
N THR A 20 4.12 -13.82 -0.09
CA THR A 20 2.89 -14.63 -0.11
C THR A 20 3.01 -15.85 0.80
N ALA A 21 4.12 -16.58 0.72
CA ALA A 21 4.38 -17.75 1.56
C ALA A 21 4.46 -17.37 3.04
N LEU A 22 5.18 -16.28 3.36
CA LEU A 22 5.27 -15.79 4.74
C LEU A 22 3.90 -15.35 5.26
N SER A 23 3.10 -14.67 4.45
CA SER A 23 1.75 -14.25 4.86
C SER A 23 0.87 -15.47 5.14
N PHE A 24 0.94 -16.50 4.31
CA PHE A 24 0.19 -17.75 4.53
C PHE A 24 0.58 -18.42 5.85
N VAL A 25 1.88 -18.47 6.17
CA VAL A 25 2.39 -19.02 7.43
C VAL A 25 2.00 -18.16 8.64
N LEU A 26 1.98 -16.83 8.50
CA LEU A 26 1.63 -15.90 9.58
C LEU A 26 0.12 -15.78 9.82
N SER A 27 -0.72 -16.05 8.83
CA SER A 27 -2.19 -16.00 8.93
C SER A 27 -2.77 -16.71 10.18
N PRO A 28 -2.44 -17.97 10.50
CA PRO A 28 -2.96 -18.61 11.71
C PRO A 28 -2.52 -17.92 13.01
N PHE A 29 -1.35 -17.28 13.04
CA PHE A 29 -0.91 -16.50 14.20
C PHE A 29 -1.67 -15.17 14.30
N ALA A 30 -1.89 -14.50 13.17
CA ALA A 30 -2.67 -13.27 13.12
C ALA A 30 -4.14 -13.51 13.52
N ILE A 31 -4.73 -14.65 13.13
CA ILE A 31 -6.06 -15.07 13.58
C ILE A 31 -6.11 -15.23 15.11
N ARG A 32 -5.15 -15.96 15.70
CA ARG A 32 -5.08 -16.12 17.17
C ARG A 32 -4.87 -14.80 17.88
N LEU A 33 -4.09 -13.89 17.29
CA LEU A 33 -3.85 -12.55 17.82
C LEU A 33 -5.14 -11.73 17.85
N ALA A 34 -5.88 -11.72 16.73
CA ALA A 34 -7.17 -11.04 16.63
C ALA A 34 -8.19 -11.58 17.64
N GLN A 35 -8.27 -12.90 17.81
CA GLN A 35 -9.11 -13.53 18.83
C GLN A 35 -8.71 -13.11 20.25
N ARG A 36 -7.40 -13.11 20.56
CA ARG A 36 -6.90 -12.73 21.89
C ARG A 36 -7.19 -11.26 22.24
N PHE A 37 -7.13 -10.37 21.26
CA PHE A 37 -7.42 -8.95 21.46
C PHE A 37 -8.91 -8.61 21.33
N GLY A 38 -9.77 -9.57 20.96
CA GLY A 38 -11.20 -9.35 20.77
C GLY A 38 -11.55 -8.56 19.49
N ALA A 39 -10.65 -8.57 18.49
CA ALA A 39 -10.91 -8.05 17.15
C ALA A 39 -11.71 -9.09 16.35
N ILE A 40 -12.95 -9.32 16.78
CA ILE A 40 -13.86 -10.32 16.22
C ILE A 40 -15.05 -9.62 15.60
N ASP A 41 -15.38 -10.00 14.37
CA ASP A 41 -16.57 -9.55 13.69
C ASP A 41 -17.76 -10.43 14.05
N LEU A 42 -18.77 -9.86 14.71
CA LEU A 42 -19.98 -10.55 15.08
C LEU A 42 -21.00 -10.45 13.93
N PRO A 43 -21.67 -11.55 13.54
CA PRO A 43 -22.64 -11.52 12.46
C PRO A 43 -23.87 -10.68 12.85
N ASP A 44 -24.03 -9.52 12.21
CA ASP A 44 -25.23 -8.69 12.30
C ASP A 44 -26.26 -9.16 11.25
N ALA A 45 -27.41 -9.65 11.73
CA ALA A 45 -28.46 -10.29 10.94
C ALA A 45 -29.09 -9.38 9.87
N SER A 46 -28.81 -8.07 9.91
CA SER A 46 -29.40 -7.06 9.02
C SER A 46 -28.53 -6.66 7.81
N ARG A 47 -27.23 -6.98 7.79
CA ARG A 47 -26.28 -6.45 6.77
C ARG A 47 -25.24 -7.43 6.21
N ARG A 48 -25.07 -8.65 6.72
CA ARG A 48 -23.90 -9.51 6.38
C ARG A 48 -24.29 -10.92 5.90
N VAL A 49 -23.51 -11.43 4.93
CA VAL A 49 -23.70 -12.75 4.29
C VAL A 49 -23.19 -13.91 5.17
N HIS A 50 -22.22 -13.65 6.05
CA HIS A 50 -21.60 -14.66 6.92
C HIS A 50 -22.38 -14.90 8.21
N ARG A 51 -22.54 -16.18 8.58
CA ARG A 51 -23.25 -16.63 9.80
C ARG A 51 -22.33 -16.95 10.99
N GLN A 52 -21.01 -16.84 10.81
CA GLN A 52 -20.01 -17.21 11.82
C GLN A 52 -19.18 -15.99 12.23
N GLU A 53 -18.63 -16.02 13.44
CA GLU A 53 -17.69 -15.01 13.93
C GLU A 53 -16.40 -15.05 13.10
N VAL A 54 -15.99 -13.92 12.53
CA VAL A 54 -14.78 -13.83 11.69
C VAL A 54 -13.73 -12.96 12.36
N PRO A 55 -12.54 -13.48 12.68
CA PRO A 55 -11.44 -12.68 13.24
C PRO A 55 -10.90 -11.68 12.21
N ARG A 56 -10.86 -10.38 12.56
CA ARG A 56 -10.32 -9.31 11.70
C ARG A 56 -8.81 -9.14 11.88
N GLY A 57 -8.06 -10.18 11.52
CA GLY A 57 -6.60 -10.23 11.73
C GLY A 57 -5.75 -10.36 10.47
N GLY A 58 -6.35 -10.70 9.32
CA GLY A 58 -5.61 -11.08 8.11
C GLY A 58 -4.64 -10.01 7.61
N GLY A 59 -5.02 -8.74 7.68
CA GLY A 59 -4.17 -7.61 7.25
C GLY A 59 -2.84 -7.52 8.02
N VAL A 60 -2.80 -7.95 9.28
CA VAL A 60 -1.56 -7.96 10.08
C VAL A 60 -0.53 -8.92 9.49
N ALA A 61 -0.96 -10.11 9.06
CA ALA A 61 -0.08 -11.09 8.42
C ALA A 61 0.47 -10.56 7.09
N VAL A 62 -0.38 -9.92 6.29
CA VAL A 62 -0.01 -9.33 4.99
C VAL A 62 1.02 -8.22 5.19
N VAL A 63 0.76 -7.27 6.08
CA VAL A 63 1.65 -6.13 6.31
C VAL A 63 2.97 -6.56 6.93
N ALA A 64 2.95 -7.48 7.91
CA ALA A 64 4.18 -8.03 8.47
C ALA A 64 5.05 -8.71 7.40
N SER A 65 4.41 -9.42 6.47
CA SER A 65 5.11 -10.08 5.37
C SER A 65 5.64 -9.09 4.34
N PHE A 66 4.85 -8.09 3.97
CA PHE A 66 5.27 -7.02 3.06
C PHE A 66 6.46 -6.24 3.61
N VAL A 67 6.40 -5.82 4.88
CA VAL A 67 7.48 -5.07 5.52
C VAL A 67 8.72 -5.95 5.71
N GLY A 68 8.56 -7.16 6.25
CA GLY A 68 9.68 -8.07 6.52
C GLY A 68 10.41 -8.52 5.26
N VAL A 69 9.66 -8.98 4.25
CA VAL A 69 10.24 -9.42 2.97
C VAL A 69 10.71 -8.24 2.15
N GLY A 70 10.01 -7.11 2.17
CA GLY A 70 10.45 -5.88 1.48
C GLY A 70 11.79 -5.39 1.99
N ILE A 71 11.94 -5.22 3.30
CA ILE A 71 13.22 -4.83 3.93
C ILE A 71 14.30 -5.89 3.66
N GLY A 72 13.97 -7.18 3.81
CA GLY A 72 14.90 -8.27 3.53
C GLY A 72 15.39 -8.28 2.07
N ALA A 73 14.48 -8.04 1.12
CA ALA A 73 14.81 -7.92 -0.29
C ALA A 73 15.73 -6.71 -0.55
N LEU A 74 15.51 -5.57 0.10
CA LEU A 74 16.41 -4.42 -0.02
C LEU A 74 17.83 -4.75 0.48
N VAL A 75 17.95 -5.40 1.63
CA VAL A 75 19.25 -5.82 2.19
C VAL A 75 19.96 -6.81 1.26
N ILE A 76 19.25 -7.81 0.75
CA ILE A 76 19.83 -8.78 -0.20
C ILE A 76 20.23 -8.08 -1.51
N ASN A 77 19.42 -7.14 -1.99
CA ASN A 77 19.73 -6.36 -3.18
C ASN A 77 20.98 -5.48 -3.01
N ASP A 78 21.21 -4.94 -1.81
CA ASP A 78 22.42 -4.20 -1.48
C ASP A 78 23.68 -5.09 -1.47
N MET A 79 23.53 -6.38 -1.14
CA MET A 79 24.63 -7.34 -1.20
C MET A 79 24.92 -7.84 -2.63
N VAL A 80 23.88 -8.13 -3.41
CA VAL A 80 24.01 -8.86 -4.69
C VAL A 80 23.91 -7.95 -5.92
N GLY A 81 23.28 -6.78 -5.80
CA GLY A 81 23.17 -5.81 -6.89
C GLY A 81 22.18 -6.21 -7.99
N ALA A 82 21.16 -7.00 -7.65
CA ALA A 82 20.19 -7.54 -8.60
C ALA A 82 19.34 -6.44 -9.28
N VAL A 83 19.04 -5.35 -8.58
CA VAL A 83 18.22 -4.22 -9.01
C VAL A 83 18.95 -2.90 -8.68
N PRO A 84 19.77 -2.36 -9.59
CA PRO A 84 20.57 -1.16 -9.34
C PRO A 84 19.74 0.08 -8.99
N ALA A 85 18.59 0.25 -9.65
CA ALA A 85 17.72 1.42 -9.47
C ALA A 85 17.11 1.55 -8.06
N VAL A 86 17.10 0.48 -7.27
CA VAL A 86 16.59 0.51 -5.90
C VAL A 86 17.63 1.09 -4.93
N ARG A 87 18.93 1.04 -5.27
CA ARG A 87 20.01 1.59 -4.43
C ARG A 87 20.06 3.11 -4.40
N SER A 88 19.42 3.78 -5.37
CA SER A 88 19.37 5.23 -5.45
C SER A 88 18.18 5.85 -4.69
N LEU A 89 17.31 5.02 -4.11
CA LEU A 89 16.16 5.53 -3.35
C LEU A 89 16.60 6.10 -1.99
N PRO A 90 16.12 7.29 -1.59
CA PRO A 90 16.40 7.87 -0.28
C PRO A 90 15.90 6.98 0.86
N VAL A 91 16.71 6.83 1.92
CA VAL A 91 16.37 6.02 3.09
C VAL A 91 15.10 6.54 3.77
N GLU A 92 14.88 7.85 3.76
CA GLU A 92 13.71 8.52 4.32
C GLU A 92 12.42 8.08 3.61
N GLN A 93 12.46 7.95 2.28
CA GLN A 93 11.30 7.49 1.50
C GLN A 93 11.02 6.01 1.71
N LEU A 94 12.06 5.19 1.85
CA LEU A 94 11.91 3.77 2.19
C LEU A 94 11.35 3.59 3.61
N ALA A 95 11.84 4.39 4.56
CA ALA A 95 11.33 4.43 5.92
C ALA A 95 9.86 4.90 5.95
N ALA A 96 9.50 5.89 5.13
CA ALA A 96 8.12 6.34 4.97
C ALA A 96 7.21 5.24 4.41
N LEU A 97 7.69 4.49 3.41
CA LEU A 97 6.94 3.40 2.79
C LEU A 97 6.66 2.26 3.80
N PHE A 98 7.71 1.70 4.39
CA PHE A 98 7.54 0.55 5.29
C PHE A 98 7.00 0.97 6.66
N GLY A 99 7.47 2.09 7.21
CA GLY A 99 6.98 2.64 8.46
C GLY A 99 5.54 3.14 8.34
N GLY A 100 5.19 3.80 7.24
CA GLY A 100 3.84 4.23 6.93
C GLY A 100 2.88 3.04 6.74
N ALA A 101 3.29 1.98 6.03
CA ALA A 101 2.51 0.76 5.91
C ALA A 101 2.26 0.09 7.27
N ALA A 102 3.30 -0.03 8.11
CA ALA A 102 3.18 -0.57 9.46
C ALA A 102 2.26 0.28 10.35
N LEU A 103 2.40 1.62 10.29
CA LEU A 103 1.57 2.56 11.03
C LEU A 103 0.10 2.47 10.59
N ALA A 104 -0.16 2.48 9.28
CA ALA A 104 -1.51 2.36 8.73
C ALA A 104 -2.17 1.05 9.17
N ALA A 105 -1.42 -0.06 9.18
CA ALA A 105 -1.92 -1.35 9.64
C ALA A 105 -2.22 -1.38 11.14
N ALA A 106 -1.34 -0.80 11.96
CA ALA A 106 -1.55 -0.69 13.40
C ALA A 106 -2.79 0.13 13.73
N LEU A 107 -2.96 1.26 13.03
CA LEU A 107 -4.13 2.13 13.22
C LEU A 107 -5.41 1.52 12.65
N GLY A 108 -5.33 0.77 11.54
CA GLY A 108 -6.46 0.00 11.01
C GLY A 108 -6.90 -1.10 11.98
N PHE A 109 -5.96 -1.84 12.56
CA PHE A 109 -6.26 -2.83 13.59
C PHE A 109 -6.88 -2.20 14.85
N LEU A 110 -6.40 -1.02 15.22
CA LEU A 110 -6.98 -0.24 16.33
C LEU A 110 -8.43 0.17 16.03
N ASP A 111 -8.69 0.61 14.80
CA ASP A 111 -10.04 0.96 14.36
C ASP A 111 -10.98 -0.25 14.38
N ASP A 112 -10.55 -1.40 13.88
CA ASP A 112 -11.33 -2.64 13.95
C ASP A 112 -11.68 -3.04 15.39
N ARG A 113 -10.74 -2.83 16.31
CA ARG A 113 -10.91 -3.17 17.73
C ARG A 113 -11.86 -2.21 18.45
N TYR A 114 -11.76 -0.92 18.18
CA TYR A 114 -12.48 0.12 18.93
C TYR A 114 -13.71 0.68 18.20
N GLN A 115 -13.91 0.29 16.93
CA GLN A 115 -14.96 0.79 16.04
C GLN A 115 -15.06 2.32 16.13
N LEU A 116 -13.96 2.99 15.76
CA LEU A 116 -13.82 4.42 15.99
C LEU A 116 -14.87 5.19 15.17
N ARG A 117 -15.31 6.33 15.71
CA ARG A 117 -16.18 7.26 14.96
C ARG A 117 -15.42 7.82 13.76
N ALA A 118 -16.12 8.09 12.66
CA ALA A 118 -15.55 8.60 11.40
C ALA A 118 -14.57 9.78 11.58
N ARG A 119 -14.85 10.71 12.50
CA ARG A 119 -13.94 11.84 12.80
C ARG A 119 -12.55 11.40 13.29
N TRP A 120 -12.48 10.32 14.06
CA TRP A 120 -11.22 9.79 14.60
C TRP A 120 -10.47 8.97 13.55
N GLN A 121 -11.20 8.23 12.70
CA GLN A 121 -10.63 7.56 11.52
C GLN A 121 -9.99 8.59 10.58
N LEU A 122 -10.68 9.71 10.32
CA LEU A 122 -10.13 10.77 9.49
C LEU A 122 -8.86 11.39 10.08
N LEU A 123 -8.83 11.65 11.40
CA LEU A 123 -7.63 12.18 12.07
C LEU A 123 -6.44 11.21 11.98
N ILE A 124 -6.70 9.91 12.12
CA ILE A 124 -5.71 8.85 11.92
C ILE A 124 -5.16 8.87 10.49
N GLN A 125 -6.03 8.91 9.49
CA GLN A 125 -5.64 8.93 8.08
C GLN A 125 -4.87 10.19 7.71
N LEU A 126 -5.28 11.35 8.23
CA LEU A 126 -4.55 12.62 8.08
C LEU A 126 -3.17 12.56 8.73
N SER A 127 -3.04 11.89 9.88
CA SER A 127 -1.75 11.70 10.54
C SER A 127 -0.81 10.82 9.71
N VAL A 128 -1.31 9.72 9.16
CA VAL A 128 -0.55 8.84 8.25
C VAL A 128 -0.10 9.61 7.01
N ALA A 129 -1.01 10.38 6.39
CA ALA A 129 -0.69 11.20 5.23
C ALA A 129 0.36 12.29 5.56
N GLY A 130 0.23 12.94 6.73
CA GLY A 130 1.19 13.95 7.19
C GLY A 130 2.60 13.38 7.40
N VAL A 131 2.73 12.16 7.93
CA VAL A 131 4.03 11.47 8.06
C VAL A 131 4.64 11.20 6.69
N ALA A 132 3.85 10.74 5.72
CA ALA A 132 4.34 10.50 4.35
C ALA A 132 4.85 11.80 3.69
N VAL A 133 4.07 12.88 3.78
CA VAL A 133 4.44 14.21 3.28
C VAL A 133 5.71 14.74 3.95
N ALA A 134 5.82 14.62 5.27
CA ALA A 134 7.00 15.04 6.03
C ALA A 134 8.26 14.27 5.65
N ALA A 135 8.12 13.02 5.19
CA ALA A 135 9.21 12.21 4.66
C ALA A 135 9.50 12.44 3.17
N GLY A 136 8.90 13.47 2.57
CA GLY A 136 9.15 13.88 1.20
C GLY A 136 8.29 13.18 0.15
N VAL A 137 7.34 12.32 0.54
CA VAL A 137 6.38 11.72 -0.39
C VAL A 137 5.38 12.79 -0.79
N ASN A 138 5.51 13.30 -2.01
CA ASN A 138 4.63 14.34 -2.56
C ASN A 138 4.30 14.06 -4.03
N ILE A 139 3.03 14.20 -4.37
CA ILE A 139 2.54 14.25 -5.74
C ILE A 139 2.76 15.68 -6.24
N GLY A 140 3.95 15.95 -6.76
CA GLY A 140 4.34 17.27 -7.25
C GLY A 140 3.83 17.60 -8.65
N PHE A 141 3.42 16.60 -9.42
CA PHE A 141 2.87 16.76 -10.75
C PHE A 141 1.96 15.58 -11.11
N ILE A 142 1.18 15.75 -12.16
CA ILE A 142 0.46 14.67 -12.84
C ILE A 142 0.70 14.73 -14.35
N ASP A 143 0.70 13.57 -15.00
CA ASP A 143 0.66 13.52 -16.46
C ASP A 143 -0.65 14.11 -16.98
N ASN A 144 -0.60 14.81 -18.11
CA ASN A 144 -1.78 15.37 -18.75
C ASN A 144 -2.77 14.25 -19.14
N PRO A 145 -3.97 14.21 -18.54
CA PRO A 145 -4.94 13.16 -18.85
C PRO A 145 -5.57 13.34 -20.24
N PHE A 146 -5.41 14.50 -20.88
CA PHE A 146 -6.01 14.86 -22.16
C PHE A 146 -5.06 14.75 -23.36
N GLN A 147 -3.84 14.21 -23.16
CA GLN A 147 -2.86 14.02 -24.23
C GLN A 147 -3.43 13.29 -25.46
N PHE A 148 -4.39 12.37 -25.24
CA PHE A 148 -5.03 11.61 -26.31
C PHE A 148 -5.89 12.45 -27.27
N LEU A 149 -6.27 13.68 -26.89
CA LEU A 149 -7.05 14.59 -27.73
C LEU A 149 -6.17 15.32 -28.77
N GLY A 150 -4.85 15.37 -28.55
CA GLY A 150 -3.88 15.99 -29.44
C GLY A 150 -3.99 17.52 -29.58
N GLY A 151 -3.07 18.10 -30.36
CA GLY A 151 -3.06 19.53 -30.70
C GLY A 151 -2.90 20.43 -29.47
N PRO A 152 -3.79 21.43 -29.24
CA PRO A 152 -3.67 22.35 -28.10
C PRO A 152 -3.91 21.67 -26.73
N PHE A 153 -4.38 20.41 -26.72
CA PHE A 153 -4.58 19.63 -25.51
C PHE A 153 -3.37 18.77 -25.15
N ASP A 154 -2.28 18.81 -25.90
CA ASP A 154 -1.03 18.12 -25.58
C ASP A 154 -0.02 19.10 -24.95
N PHE A 155 -0.16 19.29 -23.63
CA PHE A 155 0.67 20.23 -22.84
C PHE A 155 1.58 19.53 -21.81
N GLY A 156 1.86 18.24 -21.98
CA GLY A 156 2.85 17.52 -21.17
C GLY A 156 2.39 17.20 -19.74
N ILE A 157 3.05 17.77 -18.73
CA ILE A 157 2.73 17.54 -17.31
C ILE A 157 2.07 18.76 -16.69
N ILE A 158 1.26 18.54 -15.66
CA ILE A 158 0.70 19.60 -14.82
C ILE A 158 1.49 19.60 -13.52
N GLU A 159 2.38 20.58 -13.35
CA GLU A 159 3.15 20.78 -12.12
C GLU A 159 2.33 21.54 -11.08
N PHE A 160 2.48 21.15 -9.81
CA PHE A 160 1.84 21.78 -8.67
C PHE A 160 2.84 22.60 -7.86
N GLY A 161 2.40 23.75 -7.36
CA GLY A 161 3.09 24.44 -6.27
C GLY A 161 3.10 23.58 -5.00
N ALA A 162 4.04 23.85 -4.08
CA ALA A 162 4.26 23.03 -2.89
C ALA A 162 2.98 22.82 -2.06
N GLU A 163 2.17 23.85 -1.88
CA GLU A 163 0.94 23.79 -1.09
C GLU A 163 -0.12 22.89 -1.76
N VAL A 164 -0.24 23.00 -3.09
CA VAL A 164 -1.18 22.19 -3.87
C VAL A 164 -0.71 20.74 -3.91
N ALA A 165 0.58 20.49 -4.07
CA ALA A 165 1.17 19.15 -4.04
C ALA A 165 0.89 18.44 -2.70
N ILE A 166 1.07 19.14 -1.57
CA ILE A 166 0.75 18.61 -0.23
C ILE A 166 -0.74 18.28 -0.14
N MET A 167 -1.62 19.21 -0.54
CA MET A 167 -3.06 19.00 -0.47
C MET A 167 -3.50 17.79 -1.32
N VAL A 168 -3.00 17.71 -2.56
CA VAL A 168 -3.27 16.60 -3.48
C VAL A 168 -2.78 15.27 -2.88
N THR A 169 -1.57 15.26 -2.31
CA THR A 169 -1.00 14.05 -1.68
C THR A 169 -1.83 13.58 -0.48
N VAL A 170 -2.22 14.50 0.40
CA VAL A 170 -3.04 14.17 1.57
C VAL A 170 -4.41 13.64 1.13
N LEU A 171 -5.07 14.32 0.20
CA LEU A 171 -6.35 13.88 -0.35
C LEU A 171 -6.23 12.52 -1.04
N TRP A 172 -5.14 12.26 -1.74
CA TRP A 172 -4.88 10.98 -2.38
C TRP A 172 -4.74 9.85 -1.36
N ILE A 173 -3.89 10.01 -0.35
CA ILE A 173 -3.67 8.97 0.67
C ILE A 173 -4.96 8.69 1.45
N VAL A 174 -5.62 9.73 1.96
CA VAL A 174 -6.88 9.61 2.72
C VAL A 174 -7.99 9.03 1.82
N GLY A 175 -8.07 9.50 0.58
CA GLY A 175 -9.04 9.03 -0.41
C GLY A 175 -8.85 7.55 -0.75
N MET A 176 -7.61 7.11 -0.96
CA MET A 176 -7.29 5.71 -1.24
C MET A 176 -7.62 4.80 -0.06
N ILE A 177 -7.28 5.19 1.18
CA ILE A 177 -7.63 4.41 2.39
C ILE A 177 -9.15 4.23 2.47
N ASN A 178 -9.92 5.31 2.35
CA ASN A 178 -11.38 5.23 2.41
C ASN A 178 -12.00 4.49 1.22
N SER A 179 -11.44 4.64 0.02
CA SER A 179 -11.95 3.97 -1.18
C SER A 179 -11.82 2.45 -1.06
N ILE A 180 -10.67 1.95 -0.61
CA ILE A 180 -10.46 0.51 -0.37
C ILE A 180 -11.39 0.02 0.73
N ASN A 181 -11.50 0.75 1.85
CA ASN A 181 -12.39 0.38 2.95
C ASN A 181 -13.88 0.35 2.54
N PHE A 182 -14.32 1.22 1.62
CA PHE A 182 -15.71 1.23 1.13
C PHE A 182 -16.03 0.11 0.15
N ILE A 183 -15.04 -0.33 -0.63
CA ILE A 183 -15.21 -1.44 -1.58
C ILE A 183 -15.13 -2.80 -0.86
N ASP A 184 -14.52 -2.85 0.32
CA ASP A 184 -14.38 -4.06 1.13
C ASP A 184 -15.71 -4.50 1.81
N GLY A 185 -16.63 -5.00 0.99
CA GLY A 185 -17.93 -5.52 1.42
C GLY A 185 -18.17 -6.99 1.11
N LEU A 186 -17.23 -7.64 0.40
CA LEU A 186 -17.30 -9.04 -0.04
C LEU A 186 -15.95 -9.72 0.17
N ASP A 187 -15.97 -11.00 0.52
CA ASP A 187 -14.77 -11.79 0.78
C ASP A 187 -13.80 -11.75 -0.40
N GLY A 188 -12.60 -11.22 -0.16
CA GLY A 188 -11.51 -11.19 -1.12
C GLY A 188 -11.63 -10.12 -2.22
N LEU A 189 -12.68 -9.30 -2.24
CA LEU A 189 -12.86 -8.25 -3.26
C LEU A 189 -11.76 -7.18 -3.18
N SER A 190 -11.58 -6.60 -1.99
CA SER A 190 -10.56 -5.58 -1.73
C SER A 190 -9.15 -6.10 -2.01
N THR A 191 -8.87 -7.35 -1.61
CA THR A 191 -7.58 -8.01 -1.83
C THR A 191 -7.32 -8.28 -3.32
N GLY A 192 -8.34 -8.73 -4.07
CA GLY A 192 -8.23 -8.95 -5.51
C GLY A 192 -7.96 -7.66 -6.28
N ILE A 193 -8.70 -6.59 -5.97
CA ILE A 193 -8.48 -5.27 -6.60
C ILE A 193 -7.09 -4.72 -6.25
N SER A 194 -6.67 -4.86 -4.99
CA SER A 194 -5.33 -4.43 -4.54
C SER A 194 -4.22 -5.20 -5.25
N LEU A 195 -4.38 -6.51 -5.49
CA LEU A 195 -3.42 -7.32 -6.24
C LEU A 195 -3.32 -6.85 -7.70
N ILE A 196 -4.45 -6.60 -8.37
CA ILE A 196 -4.46 -6.08 -9.75
C ILE A 196 -3.77 -4.72 -9.82
N ALA A 197 -4.05 -3.83 -8.87
CA ALA A 197 -3.40 -2.52 -8.78
C ALA A 197 -1.89 -2.66 -8.57
N ALA A 198 -1.46 -3.50 -7.62
CA ALA A 198 -0.04 -3.73 -7.32
C ALA A 198 0.73 -4.31 -8.51
N VAL A 199 0.15 -5.29 -9.23
CA VAL A 199 0.77 -5.86 -10.45
C VAL A 199 0.85 -4.81 -11.56
N THR A 200 -0.21 -4.02 -11.76
CA THR A 200 -0.21 -2.92 -12.75
C THR A 200 0.88 -1.90 -12.43
N LEU A 201 1.01 -1.49 -11.17
CA LEU A 201 2.06 -0.56 -10.72
C LEU A 201 3.46 -1.17 -10.87
N ALA A 202 3.65 -2.46 -10.57
CA ALA A 202 4.93 -3.13 -10.77
C ALA A 202 5.32 -3.18 -12.26
N ILE A 203 4.37 -3.47 -13.15
CA ILE A 203 4.61 -3.44 -14.60
C ILE A 203 4.94 -2.02 -15.06
N ALA A 204 4.21 -1.01 -14.58
CA ALA A 204 4.48 0.39 -14.90
C ALA A 204 5.89 0.80 -14.43
N ALA A 205 6.28 0.45 -13.20
CA ALA A 205 7.61 0.71 -12.65
C ALA A 205 8.73 0.04 -13.46
N LEU A 206 8.51 -1.16 -14.01
CA LEU A 206 9.48 -1.85 -14.89
C LEU A 206 9.54 -1.27 -16.31
N ARG A 207 8.57 -0.45 -16.69
CA ARG A 207 8.46 0.20 -18.01
C ARG A 207 8.94 1.64 -17.99
N LEU A 208 8.84 2.31 -16.84
CA LEU A 208 9.46 3.58 -16.60
C LEU A 208 10.97 3.39 -16.64
N ASP A 209 11.63 3.94 -17.65
CA ASP A 209 13.07 4.14 -17.62
C ASP A 209 13.31 5.19 -16.53
N LEU A 210 13.66 4.73 -15.32
CA LEU A 210 14.12 5.62 -14.27
C LEU A 210 15.35 6.36 -14.81
N PRO A 211 15.36 7.70 -14.81
CA PRO A 211 16.48 8.49 -15.31
C PRO A 211 17.79 8.21 -14.55
#